data_AF-A0A932GBA1-F1
#
_entry.id   AF-A0A932GBA1-F1
#
_cell.length_a   1.000
_cell.length_b   1.000
_cell.length_c   1.000
_cell.angle_alpha   90.00
_cell.angle_beta   90.00
_cell.angle_gamma   90.00
#
_symmetry.space_group_name_H-M   'P 1'
#
loop_
_entity.id
_entity.type
_entity.pdbx_description
1 polymer ?
#
loop_
_entity_poly.entity_id
_entity_poly.type
_entity_poly.pdbx_seq_one_letter_code
_entity_poly.pdbx_strand_id
1 'polypeptide(L)'
;MSTLVQERPAKPAAKQRPLPSGRKAAAPSKSGGPPENPLTQLRSALGWSRNLMAQVMNCSDRAIVNWEVGEPISCVYASKLHELQTVYDELKALMKPAQVGRWLTTEMDEFEGRSPAETLRRGESGRFWAALFHLRAGTPD
;
A
#
# COMPACT_ATOMS: atom_id res chain seq x y z
N MET A 1 -21.25 -4.38 61.21
CA MET A 1 -20.79 -4.69 59.84
C MET A 1 -19.54 -3.86 59.55
N SER A 2 -18.37 -4.49 59.52
CA SER A 2 -17.17 -4.06 58.77
C SER A 2 -16.02 -5.00 59.13
N THR A 3 -15.76 -5.95 58.25
CA THR A 3 -14.62 -6.87 58.37
C THR A 3 -13.60 -6.51 57.29
N LEU A 4 -12.40 -6.21 57.79
CA LEU A 4 -11.06 -6.16 57.19
C LEU A 4 -10.85 -6.95 55.88
N VAL A 5 -10.23 -6.32 54.87
CA VAL A 5 -9.26 -6.94 53.94
C VAL A 5 -8.61 -5.81 53.10
N GLN A 6 -7.39 -5.37 53.44
CA GLN A 6 -6.07 -5.92 53.10
C GLN A 6 -5.49 -5.27 51.83
N GLU A 7 -4.59 -4.31 52.08
CA GLU A 7 -3.67 -3.72 51.10
C GLU A 7 -2.78 -4.80 50.45
N ARG A 8 -2.49 -4.63 49.16
CA ARG A 8 -1.47 -5.40 48.43
C ARG A 8 -0.46 -4.43 47.78
N PRO A 9 0.85 -4.74 47.84
CA PRO A 9 1.92 -3.81 47.51
C PRO A 9 2.26 -3.72 46.01
N ALA A 10 3.00 -2.64 45.70
CA ALA A 10 3.54 -2.23 44.42
C ALA A 10 4.40 -3.30 43.70
N LYS A 11 4.25 -3.39 42.38
CA LYS A 11 5.15 -4.11 41.47
C LYS A 11 6.24 -3.17 40.93
N PRO A 12 7.54 -3.51 41.04
CA PRO A 12 8.62 -2.66 40.54
C PRO A 12 8.97 -2.90 39.05
N ALA A 13 9.38 -1.79 38.42
CA ALA A 13 10.32 -1.58 37.31
C ALA A 13 10.57 -2.71 36.28
N ALA A 14 10.09 -2.50 35.05
CA ALA A 14 10.57 -3.18 33.85
C ALA A 14 11.95 -2.66 33.45
N LYS A 15 12.99 -3.50 33.60
CA LYS A 15 14.36 -3.26 33.13
C LYS A 15 14.44 -3.42 31.61
N GLN A 16 15.05 -2.42 30.97
CA GLN A 16 15.44 -2.42 29.57
C GLN A 16 16.33 -3.62 29.24
N ARG A 17 16.10 -4.23 28.06
CA ARG A 17 16.99 -5.21 27.45
C ARG A 17 17.61 -4.56 26.20
N PRO A 18 18.93 -4.39 26.11
CA PRO A 18 19.57 -3.92 24.90
C PRO A 18 19.66 -5.06 23.86
N LEU A 19 19.37 -4.77 22.59
CA LEU A 19 19.72 -5.67 21.48
C LEU A 19 21.17 -5.42 21.03
N PRO A 20 21.98 -6.47 20.82
CA PRO A 20 23.38 -6.35 20.44
C PRO A 20 23.59 -6.06 18.95
N SER A 21 24.68 -5.31 18.70
CA SER A 21 25.30 -4.99 17.41
C SER A 21 25.57 -6.20 16.51
N GLY A 22 25.48 -5.96 15.20
CA GLY A 22 26.50 -6.43 14.25
C GLY A 22 26.17 -7.69 13.44
N ARG A 23 25.66 -7.49 12.23
CA ARG A 23 26.10 -8.28 11.06
C ARG A 23 26.35 -7.34 9.89
N LYS A 24 27.65 -7.07 9.63
CA LYS A 24 28.12 -6.69 8.30
C LYS A 24 27.88 -7.87 7.36
N ALA A 25 27.20 -7.64 6.25
CA ALA A 25 27.24 -8.51 5.08
C ALA A 25 27.53 -7.63 3.85
N ALA A 26 28.41 -8.14 3.01
CA ALA A 26 29.15 -7.44 1.98
C ALA A 26 28.29 -6.97 0.80
N ALA A 27 28.78 -5.93 0.14
CA ALA A 27 28.33 -5.51 -1.18
C ALA A 27 28.60 -6.60 -2.25
N PRO A 28 27.87 -6.53 -3.37
CA PRO A 28 28.54 -6.58 -4.65
C PRO A 28 28.26 -5.31 -5.47
N SER A 29 29.33 -4.67 -5.93
CA SER A 29 29.29 -3.66 -6.97
C SER A 29 29.19 -4.31 -8.34
N LYS A 30 28.18 -3.96 -9.16
CA LYS A 30 28.31 -3.81 -10.62
C LYS A 30 27.34 -2.75 -11.10
N SER A 31 27.87 -1.84 -11.92
CA SER A 31 27.22 -0.67 -12.49
C SER A 31 25.99 -1.03 -13.33
N GLY A 32 24.85 -0.57 -12.84
CA GLY A 32 23.51 -0.64 -13.43
C GLY A 32 22.62 -0.19 -12.27
N GLY A 33 21.90 0.91 -12.40
CA GLY A 33 21.03 1.39 -11.30
C GLY A 33 20.20 0.21 -10.75
N PRO A 34 19.91 0.18 -9.44
CA PRO A 34 19.10 -0.91 -8.88
C PRO A 34 17.89 -1.11 -9.78
N PRO A 35 17.53 -2.37 -10.15
CA PRO A 35 16.33 -2.62 -10.95
C PRO A 35 15.22 -1.83 -10.29
N GLU A 36 14.65 -0.87 -11.02
CA GLU A 36 13.78 0.12 -10.41
C GLU A 36 12.72 -0.63 -9.61
N ASN A 37 12.58 -0.28 -8.34
CA ASN A 37 11.68 -1.01 -7.46
C ASN A 37 10.28 -1.04 -8.09
N PRO A 38 9.60 -2.20 -8.18
CA PRO A 38 8.28 -2.28 -8.81
C PRO A 38 7.29 -1.25 -8.24
N LEU A 39 7.42 -0.93 -6.94
CA LEU A 39 6.64 0.11 -6.29
C LEU A 39 6.98 1.52 -6.82
N THR A 40 8.27 1.83 -7.02
CA THR A 40 8.72 3.11 -7.58
C THR A 40 8.31 3.26 -9.04
N GLN A 41 8.41 2.18 -9.83
CA GLN A 41 7.96 2.16 -11.22
C GLN A 41 6.46 2.43 -11.31
N LEU A 42 5.64 1.69 -10.57
CA LEU A 42 4.19 1.87 -10.58
C LEU A 42 3.78 3.26 -10.10
N ARG A 43 4.36 3.74 -9.00
CA ARG A 43 4.09 5.09 -8.49
C ARG A 43 4.41 6.17 -9.52
N SER A 44 5.55 6.04 -10.21
CA SER A 44 5.97 6.99 -11.25
C SER A 44 5.07 6.91 -12.48
N ALA A 45 4.67 5.71 -12.88
CA ALA A 45 3.75 5.47 -13.99
C ALA A 45 2.34 6.04 -13.74
N LEU A 46 1.89 6.03 -12.49
CA LEU A 46 0.64 6.65 -12.05
C LEU A 46 0.76 8.16 -11.81
N GLY A 47 1.98 8.72 -11.80
CA GLY A 47 2.20 10.12 -11.44
C GLY A 47 1.80 10.45 -9.99
N TRP A 48 1.78 9.46 -9.10
CA TRP A 48 1.34 9.63 -7.72
C TRP A 48 2.47 10.06 -6.79
N SER A 49 2.12 10.86 -5.78
CA SER A 49 3.02 11.16 -4.67
C SER A 49 3.18 9.92 -3.76
N ARG A 50 4.26 9.87 -2.98
CA ARG A 50 4.46 8.81 -1.97
C ARG A 50 3.34 8.78 -0.95
N ASN A 51 2.83 9.96 -0.56
CA ASN A 51 1.73 10.08 0.37
C ASN A 51 0.44 9.46 -0.17
N LEU A 52 0.10 9.74 -1.43
CA LEU A 52 -1.07 9.14 -2.07
C LEU A 52 -0.91 7.61 -2.22
N MET A 53 0.28 7.14 -2.62
CA MET A 53 0.59 5.71 -2.68
C MET A 53 0.42 5.04 -1.30
N ALA A 54 0.91 5.68 -0.24
CA ALA A 54 0.78 5.20 1.13
C ALA A 54 -0.69 5.09 1.56
N GLN A 55 -1.51 6.10 1.23
CA GLN A 55 -2.95 6.09 1.50
C GLN A 55 -3.65 4.94 0.78
N VAL A 56 -3.44 4.77 -0.53
CA VAL A 56 -4.07 3.70 -1.33
C VAL A 56 -3.61 2.32 -0.83
N MET A 57 -2.32 2.16 -0.54
CA MET A 57 -1.80 0.92 0.05
C MET A 57 -2.24 0.68 1.50
N ASN A 58 -2.84 1.68 2.16
CA ASN A 58 -3.21 1.66 3.57
C ASN A 58 -2.00 1.35 4.49
N CYS A 59 -0.88 2.02 4.23
CA CYS A 59 0.37 1.88 4.96
C CYS A 59 0.94 3.26 5.35
N SER A 60 2.05 3.28 6.09
CA SER A 60 2.71 4.55 6.45
C SER A 60 3.62 5.04 5.32
N ASP A 61 3.82 6.36 5.24
CA ASP A 61 4.78 6.96 4.29
C ASP A 61 6.20 6.38 4.48
N ARG A 62 6.58 6.13 5.73
CA ARG A 62 7.85 5.46 6.06
C ARG A 62 7.94 4.05 5.46
N ALA A 63 6.85 3.30 5.45
CA ALA A 63 6.84 1.97 4.82
C ALA A 63 7.10 2.08 3.31
N ILE A 64 6.48 3.05 2.63
CA ILE A 64 6.74 3.34 1.21
C ILE A 64 8.22 3.65 0.99
N VAL A 65 8.81 4.56 1.76
CA VAL A 65 10.24 4.91 1.64
C VAL A 65 11.13 3.68 1.84
N ASN A 66 10.88 2.90 2.90
CA ASN A 66 11.62 1.68 3.20
C ASN A 66 11.55 0.67 2.06
N TRP A 67 10.36 0.46 1.50
CA TRP A 67 10.18 -0.46 0.39
C TRP A 67 10.88 0.06 -0.87
N GLU A 68 10.79 1.35 -1.20
CA GLU A 68 11.49 1.93 -2.36
C GLU A 68 13.02 1.74 -2.29
N VAL A 69 13.62 1.80 -1.09
CA VAL A 69 15.06 1.56 -0.91
C VAL A 69 15.46 0.08 -0.88
N GLY A 70 14.49 -0.83 -0.98
CA GLY A 70 14.72 -2.27 -1.12
C GLY A 70 14.47 -3.11 0.13
N GLU A 71 13.83 -2.57 1.17
CA GLU A 71 13.35 -3.42 2.26
C GLU A 71 12.26 -4.39 1.77
N PRO A 72 12.21 -5.62 2.32
CA PRO A 72 11.21 -6.60 1.91
C PRO A 72 9.79 -6.12 2.24
N ILE A 73 8.92 -6.19 1.23
CA ILE A 73 7.48 -5.97 1.38
C ILE A 73 6.86 -7.25 1.97
N SER A 74 6.00 -7.13 2.97
CA SER A 74 5.27 -8.30 3.50
C SER A 74 4.33 -8.87 2.45
N CYS A 75 4.00 -10.16 2.55
CA CYS A 75 3.13 -10.84 1.57
C CYS A 75 1.79 -10.12 1.37
N VAL A 76 1.19 -9.56 2.44
CA VAL A 76 -0.08 -8.82 2.38
C VAL A 76 0.03 -7.59 1.47
N TYR A 77 1.09 -6.78 1.64
CA TYR A 77 1.29 -5.59 0.82
C TYR A 77 1.81 -5.93 -0.58
N ALA A 78 2.54 -7.03 -0.74
CA ALA A 78 2.98 -7.51 -2.05
C ALA A 78 1.77 -7.90 -2.91
N SER A 79 0.78 -8.60 -2.35
CA SER A 79 -0.47 -8.91 -3.06
C SER A 79 -1.23 -7.65 -3.47
N LYS A 80 -1.31 -6.65 -2.58
CA LYS A 80 -1.97 -5.37 -2.86
C LYS A 80 -1.24 -4.54 -3.93
N LEU A 81 0.09 -4.57 -3.93
CA LEU A 81 0.90 -3.95 -4.97
C LEU A 81 0.69 -4.64 -6.32
N HIS A 82 0.67 -5.97 -6.34
CA HIS A 82 0.39 -6.74 -7.54
C HIS A 82 -1.01 -6.44 -8.09
N GLU A 83 -2.01 -6.35 -7.24
CA GLU A 83 -3.36 -5.96 -7.63
C GLU A 83 -3.40 -4.56 -8.26
N LEU A 84 -2.77 -3.56 -7.65
CA LEU A 84 -2.65 -2.21 -8.23
C LEU A 84 -1.93 -2.22 -9.57
N GLN A 85 -0.91 -3.07 -9.72
CA GLN A 85 -0.18 -3.25 -10.97
C GLN A 85 -1.12 -3.83 -12.05
N THR A 86 -1.86 -4.89 -11.74
CA THR A 86 -2.86 -5.47 -12.66
C THR A 86 -3.90 -4.45 -13.08
N VAL A 87 -4.42 -3.64 -12.14
CA VAL A 87 -5.37 -2.56 -12.44
C VAL A 87 -4.76 -1.54 -13.42
N TYR A 88 -3.52 -1.12 -13.17
CA TYR A 88 -2.82 -0.22 -14.08
C TYR A 88 -2.64 -0.82 -15.49
N ASP A 89 -2.29 -2.11 -15.56
CA ASP A 89 -2.08 -2.83 -16.81
C ASP A 89 -3.36 -3.00 -17.64
N GLU A 90 -4.51 -3.18 -16.99
CA GLU A 90 -5.79 -3.23 -17.67
C GLU A 90 -6.26 -1.83 -18.12
N LEU A 91 -6.09 -0.81 -17.27
CA LEU A 91 -6.49 0.55 -17.60
C LEU A 91 -5.64 1.15 -18.71
N LYS A 92 -4.32 0.89 -18.76
CA LYS A 92 -3.45 1.39 -19.84
C LYS A 92 -3.82 0.80 -21.21
N ALA A 93 -4.54 -0.32 -21.26
CA ALA A 93 -5.06 -0.89 -22.52
C ALA A 93 -6.32 -0.14 -23.01
N LEU A 94 -7.04 0.53 -22.11
CA LEU A 94 -8.28 1.26 -22.40
C LEU A 94 -8.06 2.76 -22.55
N MET A 95 -7.08 3.34 -21.87
CA MET A 95 -6.79 4.78 -21.88
C MET A 95 -5.29 5.08 -21.85
N LYS A 96 -4.92 6.35 -22.07
CA LYS A 96 -3.50 6.74 -22.04
C LYS A 96 -2.92 6.53 -20.63
N PRO A 97 -1.70 5.97 -20.50
CA PRO A 97 -1.09 5.67 -19.21
C PRO A 97 -0.99 6.90 -18.29
N ALA A 98 -0.71 8.08 -18.86
CA ALA A 98 -0.65 9.34 -18.13
C ALA A 98 -2.01 9.79 -17.53
N GLN A 99 -3.12 9.25 -18.01
CA GLN A 99 -4.47 9.55 -17.51
C GLN A 99 -4.91 8.56 -16.43
N VAL A 100 -4.35 7.35 -16.40
CA VAL A 100 -4.74 6.28 -15.48
C VAL A 100 -4.66 6.72 -14.02
N GLY A 101 -3.55 7.36 -13.63
CA GLY A 101 -3.38 7.84 -12.27
C GLY A 101 -4.42 8.87 -11.84
N ARG A 102 -4.78 9.81 -12.72
CA ARG A 102 -5.83 10.80 -12.44
C ARG A 102 -7.22 10.16 -12.41
N TRP A 103 -7.49 9.24 -13.33
CA TRP A 103 -8.76 8.52 -13.41
C TRP A 103 -9.02 7.71 -12.13
N LEU A 104 -8.00 7.00 -11.63
CA LEU A 104 -8.08 6.24 -10.37
C LEU A 104 -8.36 7.10 -9.14
N THR A 105 -7.98 8.39 -9.16
CA THR A 105 -8.24 9.32 -8.05
C THR A 105 -9.49 10.18 -8.25
N THR A 106 -10.18 10.06 -9.39
CA THR A 106 -11.37 10.85 -9.69
C THR A 106 -12.59 10.17 -9.06
N GLU A 107 -13.41 10.94 -8.35
CA GLU A 107 -14.68 10.45 -7.78
C GLU A 107 -15.69 10.16 -8.89
N MET A 108 -16.41 9.03 -8.77
CA MET A 108 -17.40 8.61 -9.77
C MET A 108 -18.62 8.00 -9.06
N ASP A 109 -19.79 8.22 -9.63
CA ASP A 109 -21.06 7.74 -9.07
C ASP A 109 -21.13 6.21 -9.02
N GLU A 110 -20.56 5.53 -10.02
CA GLU A 110 -20.39 4.06 -10.10
C GLU A 110 -19.71 3.46 -8.84
N PHE A 111 -18.86 4.26 -8.19
CA PHE A 111 -18.15 3.89 -6.97
C PHE A 111 -18.80 4.50 -5.70
N GLU A 112 -20.11 4.80 -5.73
CA GLU A 112 -20.85 5.52 -4.68
C GLU A 112 -20.23 6.88 -4.35
N GLY A 113 -19.87 7.64 -5.39
CA GLY A 113 -19.22 8.94 -5.23
C GLY A 113 -17.79 8.86 -4.69
N ARG A 114 -17.17 7.68 -4.68
CA ARG A 114 -15.76 7.49 -4.28
C ARG A 114 -14.87 7.37 -5.51
N SER A 115 -13.56 7.44 -5.29
CA SER A 115 -12.58 7.17 -6.34
C SER A 115 -12.28 5.66 -6.46
N PRO A 116 -11.93 5.16 -7.65
CA PRO A 116 -11.54 3.76 -7.81
C PRO A 116 -10.37 3.34 -6.89
N ALA A 117 -9.43 4.26 -6.64
CA ALA A 117 -8.31 4.02 -5.72
C ALA A 117 -8.78 3.82 -4.26
N GLU A 118 -9.86 4.47 -3.86
CA GLU A 118 -10.48 4.31 -2.53
C GLU A 118 -11.17 2.94 -2.40
N THR A 119 -11.81 2.46 -3.47
CA THR A 119 -12.38 1.11 -3.56
C THR A 119 -11.28 0.04 -3.41
N LEU A 120 -10.16 0.21 -4.13
CA LEU A 120 -8.99 -0.67 -4.00
C LEU A 120 -8.37 -0.60 -2.60
N ARG A 121 -8.34 0.58 -1.97
CA ARG A 121 -7.82 0.74 -0.61
C ARG A 121 -8.56 -0.12 0.40
N ARG A 122 -9.89 -0.24 0.24
CA ARG A 122 -10.80 -0.97 1.13
C ARG A 122 -10.85 -2.48 0.88
N GLY A 123 -10.18 -2.96 -0.16
CA GLY A 123 -10.26 -4.37 -0.58
C GLY A 123 -11.56 -4.71 -1.30
N GLU A 124 -12.27 -3.70 -1.81
CA GLU A 124 -13.49 -3.87 -2.61
C GLU A 124 -13.15 -4.10 -4.10
N SER A 125 -12.01 -4.74 -4.40
CA SER A 125 -11.47 -4.89 -5.75
C SER A 125 -12.38 -5.71 -6.67
N GLY A 126 -13.12 -6.68 -6.14
CA GLY A 126 -14.13 -7.40 -6.93
C GLY A 126 -15.17 -6.47 -7.55
N ARG A 127 -15.59 -5.43 -6.80
CA ARG A 127 -16.50 -4.40 -7.30
C ARG A 127 -15.82 -3.51 -8.34
N PHE A 128 -14.55 -3.16 -8.12
CA PHE A 128 -13.77 -2.44 -9.13
C PHE A 128 -13.74 -3.18 -10.46
N TRP A 129 -13.46 -4.47 -10.45
CA TRP A 129 -13.42 -5.28 -11.67
C TRP A 129 -14.79 -5.43 -12.33
N ALA A 130 -15.86 -5.56 -11.55
CA ALA A 130 -17.22 -5.56 -12.08
C ALA A 130 -17.55 -4.23 -12.80
N ALA A 131 -17.32 -3.10 -12.14
CA ALA A 131 -17.52 -1.77 -12.73
C ALA A 131 -16.68 -1.56 -13.99
N LEU A 132 -15.42 -1.99 -13.99
CA LEU A 132 -14.55 -1.89 -15.16
C LEU A 132 -15.05 -2.78 -16.32
N PHE A 133 -15.58 -3.96 -16.02
CA PHE A 133 -16.21 -4.83 -17.02
C PHE A 133 -17.43 -4.16 -17.65
N HIS A 134 -18.30 -3.54 -16.84
CA HIS A 134 -19.46 -2.78 -17.35
C HIS A 134 -19.04 -1.60 -18.21
N LEU A 135 -18.03 -0.83 -17.77
CA LEU A 135 -17.46 0.28 -18.52
C LEU A 135 -16.91 -0.18 -19.88
N ARG A 136 -16.25 -1.35 -19.94
CA ARG A 136 -15.74 -1.95 -21.18
C ARG A 136 -16.85 -2.48 -22.08
N ALA A 137 -17.89 -3.06 -21.49
CA ALA A 137 -19.01 -3.65 -22.23
C ALA A 137 -19.91 -2.58 -22.88
N GLY A 138 -19.77 -1.31 -22.47
CA GLY A 138 -20.55 -0.20 -23.01
C GLY A 138 -22.03 -0.23 -22.58
N THR A 139 -22.34 -1.00 -21.54
CA THR A 139 -23.71 -1.17 -21.05
C THR A 139 -23.85 -0.39 -19.74
N PRO A 140 -24.63 0.70 -19.70
CA PRO A 140 -25.06 1.28 -18.44
C PRO A 140 -26.07 0.34 -17.77
N ASP A 141 -26.01 0.21 -16.45
CA ASP A 141 -27.14 -0.27 -15.63
C ASP A 141 -28.20 0.84 -15.51
#